data_AF-E2C4Y5-F1
#
_entry.id   AF-E2C4Y5-F1
#
_cell.length_a   1.000
_cell.length_b   1.000
_cell.length_c   1.000
_cell.angle_alpha   90.00
_cell.angle_beta   90.00
_cell.angle_gamma   90.00
#
_symmetry.space_group_name_H-M   'P 1'
#
loop_
_entity.id
_entity.type
_entity.pdbx_description
1 polymer ?
#
loop_
_entity_poly.entity_id
_entity_poly.type
_entity_poly.pdbx_seq_one_letter_code
_entity_poly.pdbx_strand_id
1 'polypeptide(L)'
;LFGRIGVKKPLISKKNQRARLQFAENHKDWTVQDWKKILFSDESKFKFKLFGSSGKQYVRRPVGVRYDCKYQIPTVKHDGGGVMVWRAFSYEGVGLLVEIEGVMDRFVYKDILNKQMLPYAKDNMPPEWIFQHDNDPKHASKIVSQYLSAKKVQ
;
A
#
# COMPACT_ATOMS: atom_id res chain seq x y z
N LEU A 1 -8.02 29.89 24.07
CA LEU A 1 -7.60 28.49 24.33
C LEU A 1 -7.21 27.85 22.98
N PHE A 2 -5.92 27.68 22.69
CA PHE A 2 -5.49 27.09 21.41
C PHE A 2 -5.51 25.56 21.52
N GLY A 3 -6.52 24.93 20.89
CA GLY A 3 -6.66 23.48 20.90
C GLY A 3 -5.54 22.81 20.09
N ARG A 4 -4.74 21.94 20.73
CA ARG A 4 -3.79 21.07 20.03
C ARG A 4 -4.46 19.74 19.68
N ILE A 5 -4.27 19.28 18.44
CA ILE A 5 -4.74 17.97 17.97
C ILE A 5 -3.59 16.98 18.11
N GLY A 6 -3.78 15.89 18.84
CA GLY A 6 -2.81 14.81 18.94
C GLY A 6 -2.64 14.07 17.61
N VAL A 7 -1.39 13.78 17.22
CA VAL A 7 -1.10 13.03 16.01
C VAL A 7 -1.49 11.57 16.22
N LYS A 8 -2.43 11.06 15.43
CA LYS A 8 -2.79 9.65 15.42
C LYS A 8 -1.75 8.88 14.60
N LYS A 9 -0.90 8.09 15.25
CA LYS A 9 0.04 7.18 14.59
C LYS A 9 -0.25 5.74 15.04
N PRO A 10 -0.16 4.75 14.13
CA PRO A 10 -0.21 3.36 14.54
C PRO A 10 0.98 3.06 15.46
N LEU A 11 0.76 2.26 16.50
CA LEU A 11 1.82 1.82 17.39
C LEU A 11 2.74 0.85 16.64
N ILE A 12 4.01 1.23 16.49
CA ILE A 12 5.03 0.40 15.84
C ILE A 12 5.74 -0.42 16.92
N SER A 13 5.81 -1.74 16.74
CA SER A 13 6.53 -2.63 17.65
C SER A 13 8.03 -2.27 17.72
N LYS A 14 8.70 -2.54 18.85
CA LYS A 14 10.16 -2.30 18.98
C LYS A 14 10.96 -3.04 17.91
N LYS A 15 10.52 -4.25 17.53
CA LYS A 15 11.12 -5.03 16.43
C LYS A 15 11.06 -4.27 15.10
N ASN A 16 9.88 -3.77 14.74
CA ASN A 16 9.69 -3.03 13.49
C ASN A 16 10.40 -1.68 13.51
N GLN A 17 10.52 -1.02 14.67
CA GLN A 17 11.32 0.21 14.80
C GLN A 17 12.80 -0.05 14.47
N ARG A 18 13.39 -1.10 15.04
CA ARG A 18 14.78 -1.50 14.74
C ARG A 18 14.97 -1.85 13.27
N ALA A 19 14.06 -2.64 12.69
CA ALA A 19 14.12 -3.02 11.28
C ALA A 19 14.04 -1.80 10.35
N ARG A 20 13.17 -0.83 10.66
CA ARG A 20 13.07 0.42 9.89
C ARG A 20 14.33 1.28 10.01
N LEU A 21 14.91 1.37 11.21
CA LEU A 21 16.15 2.12 11.42
C LEU A 21 17.31 1.46 10.65
N GLN A 22 17.47 0.15 10.75
CA GLN A 22 18.50 -0.60 10.04
C GLN A 22 18.35 -0.47 8.52
N PHE A 23 17.11 -0.54 8.00
CA PHE A 23 16.85 -0.29 6.59
C PHE A 23 17.29 1.12 6.20
N ALA A 24 16.92 2.15 6.97
CA ALA A 24 17.31 3.52 6.69
C ALA A 24 18.84 3.71 6.75
N GLU A 25 19.52 3.12 7.73
CA GLU A 25 20.98 3.18 7.87
C GLU A 25 21.69 2.51 6.69
N ASN A 26 21.22 1.34 6.24
CA ASN A 26 21.79 0.62 5.11
C ASN A 26 21.64 1.36 3.77
N HIS A 27 20.61 2.21 3.64
CA HIS A 27 20.26 2.90 2.39
C HIS A 27 20.51 4.42 2.47
N LYS A 28 21.11 4.92 3.57
CA LYS A 28 21.30 6.37 3.79
C LYS A 28 22.22 7.02 2.76
N ASP A 29 23.22 6.26 2.30
CA ASP A 29 24.25 6.72 1.36
C ASP A 29 23.94 6.31 -0.09
N TRP A 30 22.73 5.77 -0.35
CA TRP A 30 22.32 5.39 -1.70
C TRP A 30 22.20 6.61 -2.60
N THR A 31 22.85 6.51 -3.77
CA THR A 31 22.80 7.56 -4.78
C THR A 31 21.51 7.49 -5.59
N VAL A 32 21.23 8.52 -6.37
CA VAL A 32 20.09 8.51 -7.32
C VAL A 32 20.18 7.33 -8.30
N GLN A 33 21.40 6.91 -8.67
CA GLN A 33 21.59 5.75 -9.56
C GLN A 33 21.22 4.43 -8.88
N ASP A 34 21.37 4.32 -7.55
CA ASP A 34 20.93 3.15 -6.80
C ASP A 34 19.41 3.12 -6.70
N TRP A 35 18.78 4.27 -6.42
CA TRP A 35 17.31 4.38 -6.39
C TRP A 35 16.66 4.11 -7.76
N LYS A 36 17.34 4.44 -8.87
CA LYS A 36 16.89 4.12 -10.25
C LYS A 36 16.75 2.63 -10.51
N LYS A 37 17.47 1.78 -9.77
CA LYS A 37 17.43 0.32 -9.93
C LYS A 37 16.21 -0.30 -9.24
N ILE A 38 15.44 0.45 -8.45
CA ILE A 38 14.32 -0.12 -7.70
C ILE A 38 13.02 -0.05 -8.51
N LEU A 39 12.34 -1.19 -8.59
CA LEU A 39 10.96 -1.29 -9.03
C LEU A 39 10.08 -1.40 -7.79
N PHE A 40 9.38 -0.32 -7.44
CA PHE A 40 8.43 -0.30 -6.33
C PHE A 40 7.09 -0.87 -6.77
N SER A 41 6.41 -1.58 -5.88
CA SER A 41 5.05 -2.05 -6.10
C SER A 41 4.20 -1.97 -4.83
N ASP A 42 2.91 -1.75 -5.00
CA ASP A 42 1.96 -1.73 -3.88
C ASP A 42 0.54 -2.06 -4.36
N GLU A 43 -0.30 -2.47 -3.40
CA GLU A 43 -1.73 -2.60 -3.58
C GLU A 43 -2.47 -1.43 -2.94
N SER A 44 -3.45 -0.88 -3.66
CA SER A 44 -4.32 0.15 -3.12
C SER A 44 -5.78 -0.23 -3.29
N LYS A 45 -6.61 0.14 -2.30
CA LYS A 45 -8.06 -0.03 -2.38
C LYS A 45 -8.73 1.32 -2.57
N PHE A 46 -9.24 1.56 -3.77
CA PHE A 46 -10.09 2.70 -4.07
C PHE A 46 -11.52 2.39 -3.59
N LYS A 47 -11.91 2.99 -2.47
CA LYS A 47 -13.28 2.86 -1.97
C LYS A 47 -14.21 3.76 -2.76
N PHE A 48 -15.25 3.19 -3.36
CA PHE A 48 -16.39 3.99 -3.78
C PHE A 48 -17.12 4.45 -2.53
N LYS A 49 -17.25 5.77 -2.34
CA LYS A 49 -18.15 6.30 -1.31
C LYS A 49 -19.52 6.42 -1.96
N LEU A 50 -20.38 5.44 -1.73
CA LEU A 50 -21.76 5.53 -2.20
C LEU A 50 -22.60 6.41 -1.26
N PHE A 51 -22.30 6.44 0.04
CA PHE A 51 -22.85 7.45 0.95
C PHE A 51 -21.79 8.09 1.87
N GLY A 52 -22.03 9.36 2.20
CA GLY A 52 -21.18 10.19 3.08
C GLY A 52 -20.33 11.22 2.33
N SER A 53 -20.64 12.51 2.51
CA SER A 53 -19.83 13.63 2.02
C SER A 53 -18.39 13.52 2.55
N SER A 54 -17.38 13.61 1.70
CA SER A 54 -15.98 13.71 2.11
C SER A 54 -15.72 15.03 2.85
N GLY A 55 -15.74 15.00 4.20
CA GLY A 55 -15.42 16.18 5.02
C GLY A 55 -15.75 16.01 6.50
N LYS A 56 -15.35 16.99 7.32
CA LYS A 56 -15.87 17.13 8.69
C LYS A 56 -17.33 17.59 8.59
N GLN A 57 -18.28 16.72 8.94
CA GLN A 57 -19.66 17.12 9.13
C GLN A 57 -19.82 17.72 10.53
N TYR A 58 -20.32 18.95 10.59
CA TYR A 58 -20.60 19.65 11.83
C TYR A 58 -22.08 19.51 12.17
N VAL A 59 -22.39 19.07 13.39
CA VAL A 59 -23.76 18.93 13.90
C VAL A 59 -23.96 19.94 15.03
N ARG A 60 -25.07 20.70 15.01
CA ARG A 60 -25.47 21.55 16.15
C ARG A 60 -26.16 20.66 17.19
N ARG A 61 -25.65 20.65 18.42
CA ARG A 61 -26.25 19.91 19.55
C ARG A 61 -25.96 20.56 20.90
N PRO A 62 -26.81 20.35 21.92
CA PRO A 62 -26.55 20.76 23.30
C PRO A 62 -25.27 20.15 23.92
N VAL A 63 -24.79 20.73 25.01
CA VAL A 63 -23.67 20.19 25.81
C VAL A 63 -24.13 18.92 26.53
N GLY A 64 -23.26 17.90 26.61
CA GLY A 64 -23.54 16.65 27.33
C GLY A 64 -24.25 15.54 26.54
N VAL A 65 -24.96 15.87 25.45
CA VAL A 65 -25.72 14.88 24.64
C VAL A 65 -24.88 14.26 23.53
N ARG A 66 -23.61 13.94 23.82
CA ARG A 66 -22.66 13.51 22.78
C ARG A 66 -23.05 12.20 22.08
N TYR A 67 -23.71 11.32 22.82
CA TYR A 67 -24.01 9.95 22.40
C TYR A 67 -25.48 9.74 22.05
N ASP A 68 -26.31 10.78 22.06
CA ASP A 68 -27.71 10.69 21.60
C ASP A 68 -27.75 10.40 20.10
N CYS A 69 -28.46 9.34 19.70
CA CYS A 69 -28.54 8.87 18.32
C CYS A 69 -29.09 9.93 17.35
N LYS A 70 -29.91 10.87 17.82
CA LYS A 70 -30.44 11.97 16.97
C LYS A 70 -29.37 12.97 16.51
N TYR A 71 -28.21 12.98 17.17
CA TYR A 71 -27.06 13.84 16.84
C TYR A 71 -25.84 13.03 16.36
N GLN A 72 -26.00 11.73 16.13
CA GLN A 72 -24.98 10.89 15.51
C GLN A 72 -25.21 10.88 14.00
N ILE A 73 -24.11 10.96 13.25
CA ILE A 73 -24.14 10.68 11.81
C ILE A 73 -24.02 9.15 11.68
N PRO A 74 -25.00 8.45 11.09
CA PRO A 74 -24.90 7.02 10.87
C PRO A 74 -23.68 6.72 9.99
N THR A 75 -22.78 5.88 10.50
CA THR A 75 -21.64 5.36 9.73
C THR A 75 -21.91 3.91 9.38
N VAL A 76 -22.01 3.63 8.09
CA VAL A 76 -22.16 2.29 7.55
C VAL A 76 -20.77 1.68 7.38
N LYS A 77 -20.53 0.48 7.95
CA LYS A 77 -19.22 -0.19 7.91
C LYS A 77 -18.84 -0.69 6.51
N HIS A 78 -19.81 -0.82 5.60
CA HIS A 78 -19.67 -1.47 4.29
C HIS A 78 -20.24 -0.63 3.14
N ASP A 79 -20.07 0.68 3.18
CA ASP A 79 -20.88 1.58 2.36
C ASP A 79 -20.36 1.90 0.96
N GLY A 80 -20.07 0.83 0.25
CA GLY A 80 -19.61 0.90 -1.12
C GLY A 80 -18.63 -0.20 -1.41
N GLY A 81 -18.76 -0.75 -2.61
CA GLY A 81 -17.70 -1.53 -3.22
C GLY A 81 -16.40 -0.73 -3.24
N GLY A 82 -15.32 -1.39 -3.58
CA GLY A 82 -14.08 -0.70 -3.89
C GLY A 82 -13.26 -1.56 -4.81
N VAL A 83 -12.56 -0.91 -5.73
CA VAL A 83 -11.63 -1.60 -6.62
C VAL A 83 -10.31 -1.73 -5.88
N MET A 84 -9.85 -2.97 -5.76
CA MET A 84 -8.48 -3.24 -5.37
C MET A 84 -7.63 -3.20 -6.63
N VAL A 85 -6.53 -2.47 -6.59
CA VAL A 85 -5.62 -2.38 -7.71
C VAL A 85 -4.21 -2.66 -7.25
N TRP A 86 -3.41 -3.23 -8.15
CA TRP A 86 -1.98 -3.37 -8.01
C TRP A 86 -1.28 -2.50 -9.05
N ARG A 87 -0.15 -1.92 -8.69
CA ARG A 87 0.70 -1.18 -9.62
C ARG A 87 2.16 -1.28 -9.21
N ALA A 88 3.04 -1.20 -10.20
CA ALA A 88 4.46 -0.96 -9.99
C ALA A 88 4.91 0.35 -10.66
N PHE A 89 5.97 0.96 -10.14
CA PHE A 89 6.61 2.14 -10.73
C PHE A 89 8.11 2.14 -10.43
N SER A 90 8.88 2.77 -11.30
CA SER A 90 10.31 2.98 -11.16
C SER A 90 10.66 4.45 -11.38
N TYR A 91 11.95 4.80 -11.35
CA TYR A 91 12.38 6.15 -11.69
C TYR A 91 11.98 6.56 -13.11
N GLU A 92 11.99 5.61 -14.05
CA GLU A 92 11.70 5.88 -15.47
C GLU A 92 10.21 6.09 -15.76
N GLY A 93 9.32 5.65 -14.86
CA GLY A 93 7.90 5.86 -15.03
C GLY A 93 7.01 4.95 -14.21
N VAL A 94 5.74 4.92 -14.61
CA VAL A 94 4.69 4.16 -13.93
C VAL A 94 4.25 3.01 -14.81
N GLY A 95 4.20 1.81 -14.24
CA GLY A 95 3.66 0.62 -14.89
C GLY A 95 2.13 0.61 -14.97
N LEU A 96 1.60 -0.44 -15.58
CA LEU A 96 0.16 -0.62 -15.74
C LEU A 96 -0.55 -0.71 -14.37
N LEU A 97 -1.74 -0.13 -14.31
CA LEU A 97 -2.65 -0.30 -13.18
C LEU A 97 -3.47 -1.56 -13.42
N VAL A 98 -3.37 -2.52 -12.53
CA VAL A 98 -4.03 -3.82 -12.65
C VAL A 98 -5.17 -3.85 -11.66
N GLU A 99 -6.40 -3.95 -12.15
CA GLU A 99 -7.55 -4.25 -11.31
C GLU A 99 -7.47 -5.69 -10.80
N ILE A 100 -7.70 -5.86 -9.51
CA ILE A 100 -7.79 -7.16 -8.84
C ILE A 100 -9.26 -7.42 -8.55
N GLU A 101 -9.80 -8.44 -9.21
CA GLU A 101 -11.13 -8.93 -8.93
C GLU A 101 -11.15 -9.72 -7.61
N GLY A 102 -11.85 -9.19 -6.60
CA GLY A 102 -12.02 -9.85 -5.31
C GLY A 102 -10.84 -9.68 -4.34
N VAL A 103 -10.47 -10.77 -3.67
CA VAL A 103 -9.36 -10.78 -2.69
C VAL A 103 -8.12 -11.35 -3.36
N MET A 104 -7.03 -10.58 -3.37
CA MET A 104 -5.76 -11.06 -3.92
C MET A 104 -5.19 -12.18 -3.05
N ASP A 105 -5.03 -13.36 -3.64
CA ASP A 105 -4.27 -14.45 -3.05
C ASP A 105 -2.85 -14.53 -3.65
N ARG A 106 -2.08 -15.50 -3.17
CA ARG A 106 -0.69 -15.73 -3.63
C ARG A 106 -0.60 -16.16 -5.10
N PHE A 107 -1.64 -16.79 -5.65
CA PHE A 107 -1.64 -17.27 -7.04
C PHE A 107 -1.93 -16.12 -8.00
N VAL A 108 -2.93 -15.30 -7.67
CA VAL A 108 -3.23 -14.05 -8.37
C VAL A 108 -2.03 -13.13 -8.34
N TYR A 109 -1.39 -12.97 -7.17
CA TYR A 109 -0.17 -12.16 -7.06
C TYR A 109 0.95 -12.66 -7.99
N LYS A 110 1.24 -13.98 -7.98
CA LYS A 110 2.23 -14.57 -8.90
C LYS A 110 1.88 -14.31 -10.37
N ASP A 111 0.60 -14.39 -10.73
CA ASP A 111 0.15 -14.16 -12.09
C ASP A 111 0.33 -12.69 -12.52
N ILE A 112 0.04 -11.75 -11.63
CA ILE A 112 0.33 -10.32 -11.81
C ILE A 112 1.83 -10.09 -12.02
N LEU A 113 2.69 -10.71 -11.20
CA LEU A 113 4.14 -10.61 -11.38
C LEU A 113 4.58 -11.11 -12.76
N ASN A 114 4.02 -12.24 -13.20
CA ASN A 114 4.37 -12.84 -14.48
C ASN A 114 3.89 -12.03 -15.69
N LYS A 115 2.65 -11.53 -15.63
CA LYS A 115 1.99 -10.87 -16.77
C LYS A 115 2.27 -9.37 -16.85
N GLN A 116 2.58 -8.73 -15.72
CA GLN A 116 2.62 -7.26 -15.63
C GLN A 116 3.99 -6.77 -15.16
N MET A 117 4.50 -7.30 -14.04
CA MET A 117 5.77 -6.84 -13.45
C MET A 117 6.96 -7.18 -14.35
N LEU A 118 7.12 -8.44 -14.77
CA LEU A 118 8.29 -8.87 -15.55
C LEU A 118 8.36 -8.22 -16.94
N PRO A 119 7.27 -8.10 -17.72
CA PRO A 119 7.31 -7.37 -18.98
C PRO A 119 7.69 -5.90 -18.77
N TYR A 120 7.10 -5.23 -17.77
CA TYR A 120 7.48 -3.85 -17.45
C TYR A 120 8.97 -3.73 -17.10
N ALA A 121 9.47 -4.66 -16.26
CA ALA A 121 10.87 -4.66 -15.86
C ALA A 121 11.81 -4.87 -17.05
N LYS A 122 11.46 -5.78 -17.97
CA LYS A 122 12.25 -6.05 -19.18
C LYS A 122 12.39 -4.81 -20.06
N ASP A 123 11.32 -4.01 -20.17
CA ASP A 123 11.28 -2.88 -21.10
C ASP A 123 11.83 -1.59 -20.48
N ASN A 124 11.76 -1.42 -19.15
CA ASN A 124 12.02 -0.14 -18.48
C ASN A 124 13.10 -0.17 -17.39
N MET A 125 13.53 -1.35 -16.92
CA MET A 125 14.52 -1.44 -15.85
C MET A 125 15.94 -1.67 -16.41
N PRO A 126 16.98 -1.16 -15.73
CA PRO A 126 18.35 -1.49 -16.06
C PRO A 126 18.63 -3.00 -15.92
N PRO A 127 19.73 -3.53 -16.51
CA PRO A 127 20.07 -4.95 -16.42
C PRO A 127 20.13 -5.50 -14.98
N GLU A 128 20.57 -4.66 -14.03
CA GLU A 128 20.55 -4.94 -12.60
C GLU A 128 19.50 -4.08 -11.92
N TRP A 129 18.44 -4.72 -11.43
CA TRP A 129 17.34 -4.06 -10.75
C TRP A 129 16.87 -4.88 -9.54
N ILE A 130 16.22 -4.20 -8.60
CA ILE A 130 15.73 -4.75 -7.34
C ILE A 130 14.22 -4.60 -7.32
N PHE A 131 13.51 -5.66 -6.94
CA PHE A 131 12.07 -5.62 -6.78
C PHE A 131 11.70 -5.29 -5.33
N GLN A 132 10.92 -4.23 -5.13
CA GLN A 132 10.42 -3.86 -3.81
C GLN A 132 8.91 -4.12 -3.73
N HIS A 133 8.53 -4.86 -2.69
CA HIS A 133 7.15 -5.13 -2.30
C HIS A 133 7.06 -5.23 -0.77
N ASP A 134 5.85 -5.20 -0.22
CA ASP A 134 5.64 -5.29 1.23
C ASP A 134 5.81 -6.73 1.77
N ASN A 135 5.81 -6.85 3.10
CA ASN A 135 5.98 -8.13 3.79
C ASN A 135 4.64 -8.85 4.04
N ASP A 136 3.62 -8.64 3.21
CA ASP A 136 2.36 -9.39 3.34
C ASP A 136 2.65 -10.91 3.24
N PRO A 137 2.04 -11.75 4.12
CA PRO A 137 2.18 -13.20 4.06
C PRO A 137 2.00 -13.81 2.66
N LYS A 138 1.17 -13.21 1.79
CA LYS A 138 0.99 -13.67 0.40
C LYS A 138 2.26 -13.48 -0.45
N HIS A 139 2.98 -12.39 -0.23
CA HIS A 139 4.24 -12.06 -0.90
C HIS A 139 5.40 -12.93 -0.41
N ALA A 140 5.40 -13.24 0.89
CA ALA A 140 6.37 -14.15 1.52
C ALA A 140 6.01 -15.64 1.39
N SER A 141 5.00 -15.98 0.58
CA SER A 141 4.57 -17.38 0.43
C SER A 141 5.58 -18.19 -0.40
N LYS A 142 5.71 -19.48 -0.09
CA LYS A 142 6.66 -20.39 -0.78
C LYS A 142 6.55 -20.34 -2.30
N ILE A 143 5.33 -20.24 -2.83
CA ILE A 143 5.06 -20.20 -4.27
C ILE A 143 5.66 -18.94 -4.90
N VAL A 144 5.46 -17.78 -4.26
CA VAL A 144 5.96 -16.50 -4.74
C VAL A 144 7.48 -16.43 -4.60
N SER A 145 8.03 -16.84 -3.45
CA SER A 145 9.47 -16.86 -3.23
C SER A 145 10.21 -17.79 -4.20
N GLN A 146 9.67 -18.99 -4.45
CA GLN A 146 10.23 -19.91 -5.45
C GLN A 146 10.14 -19.33 -6.87
N TYR A 147 9.04 -18.64 -7.18
CA TYR A 147 8.88 -18.01 -8.48
C TYR A 147 9.88 -16.88 -8.71
N LEU A 148 10.04 -15.96 -7.76
CA LEU A 148 11.02 -14.87 -7.83
C LEU A 148 12.45 -15.40 -7.95
N SER A 149 12.79 -16.43 -7.16
CA SER A 149 14.09 -17.10 -7.23
C SER A 149 14.34 -17.74 -8.60
N ALA A 150 13.34 -18.45 -9.15
CA ALA A 150 13.45 -19.05 -10.49
C ALA A 150 13.61 -18.01 -11.60
N LYS A 151 13.06 -16.80 -11.40
CA LYS A 151 13.19 -15.67 -12.32
C LYS A 151 14.42 -14.78 -12.04
N LYS A 152 15.22 -15.14 -11.03
CA LYS A 152 16.42 -14.39 -10.60
C LYS A 152 16.12 -12.92 -10.27
N VAL A 153 14.93 -12.65 -9.73
CA VAL A 153 14.55 -11.33 -9.22
C VAL A 153 15.09 -11.19 -7.81
N GLN A 154 15.84 -10.10 -7.55
CA GLN A 154 16.37 -9.76 -6.23
C GLN A 154 15.33 -9.04 -5.37
#